data_AF-A0ABD0R4H7-F1
#
_entry.id   AF-A0ABD0R4H7-F1
#
_cell.length_a   1.000
_cell.length_b   1.000
_cell.length_c   1.000
_cell.angle_alpha   90.00
_cell.angle_beta   90.00
_cell.angle_gamma   90.00
#
_symmetry.space_group_name_H-M   'P 1'
#
loop_
_entity.id
_entity.type
_entity.pdbx_description
1 polymer ?
#
loop_
_entity_poly.entity_id
_entity_poly.type
_entity_poly.pdbx_seq_one_letter_code
_entity_poly.pdbx_strand_id
1 'polypeptide(L)' 'PMEIKQLEYRRVKVRGRFDHSKELYILPRSPVDPEREAREAGRISSTAESGANVITPFYCTDLG' A
#
# COMPACT_ATOMS: atom_id res chain seq x y z
N PRO A 1 30.04 -3.74 -15.93
CA PRO A 1 28.94 -3.80 -14.94
C PRO A 1 29.42 -3.24 -13.60
N MET A 2 29.06 -2.00 -13.29
CA MET A 2 29.24 -1.45 -11.94
C MET A 2 28.58 -2.39 -10.94
N GLU A 3 29.30 -2.73 -9.88
CA GLU A 3 28.88 -3.75 -8.93
C GLU A 3 27.61 -3.26 -8.20
N ILE A 4 26.42 -3.61 -8.70
CA ILE A 4 25.10 -3.33 -8.08
C ILE A 4 25.08 -3.78 -6.61
N LYS A 5 26.01 -4.65 -6.20
CA LYS A 5 26.27 -5.06 -4.82
C LYS A 5 26.76 -3.94 -3.89
N GLN A 6 27.36 -2.87 -4.41
CA GLN A 6 27.95 -1.80 -3.63
C GLN A 6 27.01 -0.59 -3.45
N LEU A 7 25.83 -0.60 -4.07
CA LEU A 7 24.87 0.49 -3.94
C LEU A 7 24.11 0.40 -2.61
N GLU A 8 24.06 1.52 -1.88
CA GLU A 8 23.29 1.67 -0.64
C GLU A 8 21.79 1.40 -0.87
N TYR A 9 21.22 1.96 -1.95
CA TYR A 9 19.84 1.70 -2.36
C TYR A 9 19.83 0.96 -3.68
N ARG A 10 19.22 -0.22 -3.66
CA ARG A 10 19.06 -1.06 -4.85
C ARG A 10 17.74 -1.82 -4.80
N ARG A 11 17.20 -2.09 -5.97
CA ARG A 11 16.00 -2.93 -6.08
C ARG A 11 16.36 -4.37 -5.76
N VAL A 12 15.68 -4.94 -4.77
CA VAL A 12 15.82 -6.34 -4.35
C VAL A 12 14.49 -7.08 -4.51
N LYS A 13 14.57 -8.40 -4.63
CA LYS A 13 13.42 -9.30 -4.51
C LYS A 13 13.61 -10.10 -3.24
N VAL A 14 12.65 -10.05 -2.33
CA VAL A 14 12.71 -10.74 -1.02
C VAL A 14 11.64 -11.82 -0.95
N ARG A 15 11.90 -12.87 -0.16
CA ARG A 15 10.92 -13.90 0.22
C ARG A 15 10.58 -13.80 1.70
N GLY A 16 9.38 -14.28 2.05
CA GLY A 16 8.87 -14.13 3.41
C GLY A 16 7.39 -14.49 3.51
N ARG A 17 6.75 -14.09 4.61
CA ARG A 17 5.34 -14.37 4.89
C ARG A 17 4.65 -13.14 5.49
N PHE A 18 3.39 -12.94 5.10
CA PHE A 18 2.51 -11.97 5.76
C PHE A 18 1.97 -12.52 7.08
N ASP A 19 2.08 -11.73 8.14
CA ASP A 19 1.44 -12.02 9.42
C ASP A 19 0.11 -11.29 9.52
N HIS A 20 -0.95 -12.03 9.21
CA HIS A 20 -2.31 -11.53 9.29
C HIS A 20 -2.83 -11.42 10.74
N SER A 21 -2.11 -11.90 11.76
CA SER A 21 -2.54 -11.76 13.16
C SER A 21 -2.44 -10.32 13.68
N LYS A 22 -1.66 -9.48 13.00
CA LYS A 22 -1.44 -8.06 13.33
C LYS A 22 -1.92 -7.13 12.20
N GLU A 23 -2.88 -7.59 11.42
CA GLU A 23 -3.44 -6.83 10.32
C GLU A 23 -4.26 -5.65 10.83
N LEU A 24 -3.99 -4.46 10.27
CA LEU A 24 -4.68 -3.23 10.63
C LEU A 24 -5.60 -2.78 9.50
N TYR A 25 -6.86 -2.54 9.83
CA TYR A 25 -7.88 -2.04 8.92
C TYR A 25 -8.15 -0.56 9.21
N ILE A 26 -7.87 0.30 8.22
CA ILE A 26 -8.17 1.73 8.30
C ILE A 26 -9.42 2.02 7.47
N LEU A 27 -10.49 2.45 8.14
CA LEU A 27 -11.83 2.67 7.62
C LEU A 27 -12.41 4.03 8.08
N PRO A 28 -13.25 4.71 7.26
CA PRO A 28 -13.56 4.40 5.87
C PRO A 28 -12.45 4.90 4.91
N ARG A 29 -12.24 4.21 3.79
CA ARG A 29 -11.44 4.71 2.67
C ARG A 29 -12.27 4.69 1.41
N SER A 30 -12.55 5.88 0.88
CA SER A 30 -13.07 6.01 -0.49
C SER A 30 -11.98 5.60 -1.50
N PRO A 31 -12.35 4.88 -2.58
CA PRO A 31 -11.48 4.65 -3.73
C PRO A 31 -10.93 5.99 -4.25
N VAL A 32 -9.67 6.03 -4.66
CA VAL A 32 -9.13 7.22 -5.34
C VAL A 32 -9.38 7.06 -6.83
N ASP A 33 -10.32 7.83 -7.37
CA ASP A 33 -10.62 7.89 -8.80
C ASP A 33 -10.35 9.30 -9.32
N PRO A 34 -9.27 9.54 -10.10
CA PRO A 34 -8.91 10.88 -10.57
C PRO A 34 -10.04 11.62 -11.31
N GLU A 35 -10.84 10.91 -12.11
CA GLU A 35 -11.94 11.52 -12.86
C GLU A 35 -13.11 11.89 -11.96
N ARG A 36 -13.43 11.02 -10.99
CA ARG A 36 -14.47 11.27 -9.99
C ARG A 36 -14.06 12.39 -9.05
N GLU A 37 -12.85 12.36 -8.51
CA GLU A 37 -12.35 13.38 -7.58
C GLU A 37 -12.30 14.77 -8.25
N ALA A 38 -11.96 14.85 -9.54
CA ALA A 38 -12.02 16.11 -10.30
C ALA A 38 -13.45 16.65 -10.49
N ARG A 39 -14.47 15.76 -10.60
CA ARG A 39 -15.88 16.13 -10.80
C ARG A 39 -16.63 16.40 -9.49
N GLU A 40 -16.28 15.68 -8.44
CA GLU A 40 -17.01 15.64 -7.17
C GLU A 40 -16.36 16.45 -6.05
N ALA A 41 -15.18 17.05 -6.29
CA ALA A 41 -14.55 17.98 -5.36
C ALA A 41 -15.55 19.02 -4.83
N GLY A 42 -15.78 19.02 -3.52
CA GLY A 42 -16.66 19.98 -2.84
C GLY A 42 -18.15 19.63 -2.80
N ARG A 43 -18.58 18.45 -3.29
CA ARG A 43 -19.96 17.98 -3.17
C ARG A 43 -20.16 17.15 -1.89
N ILE A 44 -21.24 17.44 -1.15
CA ILE A 44 -21.56 16.81 0.15
C ILE A 44 -22.22 15.42 -0.01
N SER A 45 -22.77 15.11 -1.20
CA SER A 45 -23.58 13.90 -1.45
C SER A 45 -23.01 13.01 -2.56
N SER A 46 -21.76 12.56 -2.44
CA SER A 46 -21.24 11.47 -3.27
C SER A 46 -21.66 10.11 -2.69
N THR A 47 -22.02 9.18 -3.57
CA THR A 47 -22.32 7.79 -3.19
C THR A 47 -21.04 7.16 -2.64
N ALA A 48 -21.02 6.86 -1.33
CA ALA A 48 -19.82 6.39 -0.65
C ALA A 48 -19.56 4.91 -0.95
N GLU A 49 -18.91 4.61 -2.08
CA GLU A 49 -18.12 3.38 -2.15
C GLU A 49 -17.01 3.50 -1.09
N SER A 50 -17.07 2.67 -0.05
CA SER A 50 -16.13 2.69 1.05
C SER A 50 -15.51 1.31 1.22
N GLY A 51 -14.19 1.23 1.10
CA GLY A 51 -13.38 0.05 1.43
C GLY A 51 -12.47 0.31 2.61
N ALA A 52 -11.63 -0.68 2.95
CA ALA A 52 -10.58 -0.55 3.97
C ALA A 52 -9.20 -0.40 3.30
N ASN A 53 -8.31 0.39 3.90
CA ASN A 53 -6.88 0.21 3.67
C ASN A 53 -6.38 -0.87 4.64
N VAL A 54 -5.91 -2.00 4.10
CA VAL A 54 -5.46 -3.16 4.85
C VAL A 54 -3.94 -3.14 4.91
N ILE A 55 -3.40 -2.99 6.12
CA ILE A 55 -1.96 -3.00 6.37
C ILE A 55 -1.59 -4.31 7.05
N THR A 56 -0.84 -5.15 6.33
CA THR A 56 -0.40 -6.46 6.82
C THR A 56 1.12 -6.48 6.98
N PRO A 57 1.66 -6.72 8.19
CA PRO A 57 3.10 -6.86 8.39
C PRO A 57 3.69 -8.00 7.55
N PHE A 58 4.85 -7.73 6.93
CA PHE A 58 5.59 -8.71 6.15
C PHE A 58 6.88 -9.10 6.87
N TYR A 59 7.01 -10.37 7.22
CA TYR A 59 8.23 -10.92 7.79
C TYR A 59 9.17 -11.37 6.67
N CYS A 60 10.25 -10.62 6.48
CA CYS A 60 11.31 -10.96 5.52
C CYS A 60 12.25 -12.01 6.12
N THR A 61 12.42 -13.15 5.45
CA THR A 61 13.40 -14.17 5.87
C THR A 61 14.81 -13.86 5.34
N ASP A 62 14.89 -13.03 4.31
CA ASP A 62 16.14 -12.65 3.65
C ASP A 62 16.59 -11.30 4.20
N LEU A 63 17.15 -11.29 5.43
CA LEU A 63 17.58 -10.06 6.11
C LEU A 63 18.98 -9.56 5.69
N GLY A 64 19.60 -10.19 4.68
CA GLY A 64 20.93 -9.83 4.20
C GLY A 64 22.03 -10.49 5.02
#